data_AF-A0A425CD50-F1
#
_entry.id   AF-A0A425CD50-F1
#
_cell.length_a   1.000
_cell.length_b   1.000
_cell.length_c   1.000
_cell.angle_alpha   90.00
_cell.angle_beta   90.00
_cell.angle_gamma   90.00
#
_symmetry.space_group_name_H-M   'P 1'
#
loop_
_entity.id
_entity.type
_entity.pdbx_description
1 polymer ?
#
loop_
_entity_poly.entity_id
_entity_poly.type
_entity_poly.pdbx_seq_one_letter_code
_entity_poly.pdbx_strand_id
1 'polypeptide(L)'
;MPSTECPICSRHVRLENLPLHVETCLTKQQQQQKKQQLESPLPSSSIKFEPHTSSSCNRSTPRSESSFSALKKRKHSTYDDISAVPLAERMRPKHMDDLVGQDDLLGPRSLLATLIQADQVPNMIIWGNFFLPSVEDGTITLIGATTENPSFEVNNALLSRCRVFTLKKHSPESIETILRRAVRDHAAGVVQSLTQTQEKAVDDGDSAGSDSKEISIEADDEAIDYLAKQCAGDARAALNCLEMAIQTAPMDAEKHVLHVTATHVHHCFAHRQTLFYDRNADMHYDCISALHKSVRGSDENATLYWLARMLEGGENALYVARRLIRIASEDVGLAAPELLPMAVSAYQAAHFIGMPECDVVLAHVATMLARAPKSVEVYAAYKRAKQTINEWDKGALPDVPLHLRNAPTRLMKQFGYGKEYKYNPHYSADELKDQTYLPDELAGRNFFEHNDADRDAC
;
A
#
# COMPACT_ATOMS: atom_id res chain seq x y z
N MET A 1 -12.26 -1.13 -55.16
CA MET A 1 -11.62 -1.81 -54.01
C MET A 1 -12.14 -1.15 -52.74
N PRO A 2 -12.70 -1.88 -51.77
CA PRO A 2 -13.25 -1.28 -50.55
C PRO A 2 -12.12 -0.63 -49.73
N SER A 3 -12.25 0.66 -49.47
CA SER A 3 -11.41 1.43 -48.54
C SER A 3 -12.17 1.63 -47.23
N THR A 4 -11.46 1.56 -46.11
CA THR A 4 -11.99 1.78 -44.76
C THR A 4 -11.10 2.76 -44.01
N GLU A 5 -11.65 3.42 -43.01
CA GLU A 5 -10.95 4.43 -42.22
C GLU A 5 -10.14 3.77 -41.10
N CYS A 6 -8.88 4.19 -40.93
CA CYS A 6 -8.06 3.76 -39.80
C CYS A 6 -8.58 4.40 -38.50
N PRO A 7 -8.86 3.62 -37.43
CA PRO A 7 -9.41 4.14 -36.18
C PRO A 7 -8.44 4.99 -35.35
N ILE A 8 -7.14 5.03 -35.71
CA ILE A 8 -6.10 5.73 -34.95
C ILE A 8 -5.75 7.08 -35.57
N CYS A 9 -5.69 7.16 -36.91
CA CYS A 9 -5.26 8.36 -37.62
C CYS A 9 -6.28 8.90 -38.63
N SER A 10 -7.47 8.30 -38.71
CA SER A 10 -8.56 8.69 -39.61
C SER A 10 -8.21 8.72 -41.10
N ARG A 11 -7.09 8.09 -41.50
CA ARG A 11 -6.73 7.96 -42.92
C ARG A 11 -7.48 6.80 -43.56
N HIS A 12 -7.91 7.00 -44.81
CA HIS A 12 -8.55 5.97 -45.60
C HIS A 12 -7.50 5.01 -46.16
N VAL A 13 -7.64 3.72 -45.86
CA VAL A 13 -6.70 2.66 -46.26
C VAL A 13 -7.50 1.55 -46.92
N ARG A 14 -6.88 0.82 -47.85
CA ARG A 14 -7.50 -0.37 -48.43
C ARG A 14 -7.73 -1.42 -47.33
N LEU A 15 -8.86 -2.12 -47.39
CA LEU A 15 -9.25 -3.11 -46.38
C LEU A 15 -8.15 -4.15 -46.11
N GLU A 16 -7.48 -4.61 -47.17
CA GLU A 16 -6.37 -5.57 -47.14
C GLU A 16 -5.13 -5.08 -46.37
N ASN A 17 -4.91 -3.77 -46.31
CA ASN A 17 -3.74 -3.14 -45.68
C ASN A 17 -4.06 -2.50 -44.33
N LEU A 18 -5.32 -2.58 -43.86
CA LEU A 18 -5.74 -1.98 -42.60
C LEU A 18 -4.97 -2.55 -41.39
N PRO A 19 -4.77 -3.87 -41.22
CA PRO A 19 -4.05 -4.41 -40.05
C PRO A 19 -2.61 -3.89 -39.96
N LEU A 20 -1.88 -3.93 -41.08
CA LEU A 20 -0.49 -3.46 -41.18
C LEU A 20 -0.37 -1.95 -40.91
N HIS A 21 -1.34 -1.18 -41.39
CA HIS A 21 -1.39 0.26 -41.16
C HIS A 21 -1.71 0.61 -39.69
N VAL A 22 -2.60 -0.14 -39.04
CA VAL A 22 -2.97 0.03 -37.63
C VAL A 22 -1.78 -0.24 -36.72
N GLU A 23 -1.04 -1.34 -36.95
CA GLU A 23 0.18 -1.64 -36.19
C GLU A 23 1.21 -0.50 -36.30
N THR A 24 1.46 -0.03 -37.52
CA THR A 24 2.39 1.08 -37.78
C THR A 24 1.94 2.39 -37.11
N CYS A 25 0.63 2.64 -37.05
CA CYS A 25 0.08 3.82 -36.37
C CYS A 25 0.24 3.76 -34.85
N LEU A 26 0.04 2.58 -34.24
CA LEU A 26 0.24 2.38 -32.81
C LEU A 26 1.71 2.61 -32.42
N THR A 27 2.66 2.10 -33.21
CA THR A 27 4.08 2.28 -32.91
C THR A 27 4.50 3.75 -32.95
N LYS A 28 3.97 4.52 -33.91
CA LYS A 28 4.27 5.96 -34.04
C LYS A 28 3.69 6.78 -32.88
N GLN A 29 2.50 6.46 -32.39
CA GLN A 29 1.92 7.14 -31.22
C GLN A 29 2.75 6.88 -29.95
N GLN A 30 3.18 5.63 -29.72
CA GLN A 30 4.02 5.29 -28.57
C GLN A 30 5.38 6.00 -28.60
N GLN A 31 5.98 6.14 -29.78
CA GLN A 31 7.24 6.89 -29.93
C GLN A 31 7.06 8.40 -29.71
N GLN A 32 5.93 8.99 -30.11
CA GLN A 32 5.63 10.40 -29.86
C GLN A 32 5.38 10.70 -28.38
N GLN A 33 4.66 9.83 -27.68
CA GLN A 33 4.44 9.96 -26.22
C GLN A 33 5.76 9.89 -25.44
N LYS A 34 6.67 9.00 -25.85
CA LYS A 34 7.99 8.86 -25.22
C LYS A 34 8.90 10.07 -25.47
N LYS A 35 8.73 10.77 -26.59
CA LYS A 35 9.49 11.99 -26.94
C LYS A 35 8.98 13.22 -26.17
N GLN A 36 7.67 13.31 -25.94
CA GLN A 36 7.07 14.40 -25.14
C GLN A 36 7.44 14.31 -23.64
N GLN A 37 7.71 13.12 -23.11
CA GLN A 37 8.20 12.96 -21.73
C GLN A 37 9.68 13.37 -21.55
N LEU A 38 10.48 13.41 -22.62
CA LEU A 38 11.90 13.77 -22.54
C LEU A 38 12.21 15.26 -22.78
N GLU A 39 11.24 16.04 -23.27
CA GLU A 39 11.44 17.44 -23.72
C GLU A 39 10.74 18.50 -22.83
N SER A 40 10.51 18.21 -21.54
CA SER A 40 10.05 19.27 -20.61
C SER A 40 11.24 20.11 -20.09
N PRO A 41 11.25 21.45 -20.25
CA PRO A 41 12.37 22.29 -19.82
C PRO A 41 12.27 22.66 -18.33
N LEU A 42 13.41 22.62 -17.63
CA LEU A 42 13.61 23.15 -16.27
C LEU A 42 13.36 24.67 -16.24
N PRO A 43 12.65 25.23 -15.23
CA PRO A 43 12.42 26.66 -15.15
C PRO A 43 13.65 27.39 -14.63
N SER A 44 14.22 28.27 -15.46
CA SER A 44 15.20 29.27 -15.06
C SER A 44 14.50 30.50 -14.48
N SER A 45 15.08 31.02 -13.41
CA SER A 45 14.64 32.16 -12.61
C SER A 45 14.83 33.49 -13.36
N SER A 46 13.75 34.22 -13.64
CA SER A 46 13.74 35.69 -13.64
C SER A 46 12.30 36.22 -13.54
N ILE A 47 11.88 36.63 -12.35
CA ILE A 47 10.64 37.40 -12.16
C ILE A 47 10.96 38.86 -12.49
N LYS A 48 10.26 39.44 -13.47
CA LYS A 48 10.11 40.89 -13.63
C LYS A 48 8.65 41.24 -13.41
N PHE A 49 8.43 42.20 -12.51
CA PHE A 49 7.14 42.75 -12.12
C PHE A 49 6.72 43.91 -13.03
N GLU A 50 5.41 44.22 -12.97
CA GLU A 50 4.70 45.47 -13.33
C GLU A 50 3.77 45.45 -14.58
N PRO A 51 2.71 46.31 -14.67
CA PRO A 51 1.40 46.11 -14.03
C PRO A 51 0.19 46.41 -14.97
N HIS A 52 -1.03 46.15 -14.46
CA HIS A 52 -2.40 46.59 -14.87
C HIS A 52 -2.71 47.13 -16.30
N THR A 53 -3.83 46.68 -16.89
CA THR A 53 -5.05 47.49 -17.16
C THR A 53 -6.13 46.76 -17.98
N SER A 54 -7.37 47.20 -17.78
CA SER A 54 -8.67 46.71 -18.25
C SER A 54 -9.11 47.15 -19.66
N SER A 55 -9.86 46.32 -20.39
CA SER A 55 -11.08 46.66 -21.20
C SER A 55 -11.49 45.42 -22.03
N SER A 56 -12.67 44.81 -21.87
CA SER A 56 -14.06 45.13 -22.26
C SER A 56 -14.42 44.95 -23.76
N CYS A 57 -15.42 44.07 -23.98
CA CYS A 57 -16.52 44.11 -24.97
C CYS A 57 -16.48 43.23 -26.24
N ASN A 58 -17.21 42.10 -26.16
CA ASN A 58 -18.47 41.73 -26.85
C ASN A 58 -18.63 41.73 -28.38
N ARG A 59 -19.34 40.66 -28.83
CA ARG A 59 -20.40 40.52 -29.88
C ARG A 59 -20.04 39.40 -30.88
N SER A 60 -20.84 38.40 -31.27
CA SER A 60 -22.24 37.96 -31.06
C SER A 60 -22.43 36.55 -31.64
N THR A 61 -23.29 35.72 -31.02
CA THR A 61 -23.87 34.47 -31.57
C THR A 61 -25.16 34.74 -32.36
N PRO A 62 -25.68 33.79 -33.18
CA PRO A 62 -26.75 32.86 -32.74
C PRO A 62 -26.62 31.41 -33.31
N ARG A 63 -26.75 30.34 -32.48
CA ARG A 63 -27.90 29.40 -32.25
C ARG A 63 -28.41 28.67 -33.53
N SER A 64 -28.67 27.36 -33.59
CA SER A 64 -28.99 26.25 -32.66
C SER A 64 -28.97 24.92 -33.48
N GLU A 65 -28.94 23.65 -33.01
CA GLU A 65 -29.57 22.96 -31.87
C GLU A 65 -28.82 21.65 -31.48
N SER A 66 -28.81 21.39 -30.17
CA SER A 66 -29.04 20.11 -29.42
C SER A 66 -28.18 18.86 -29.71
N SER A 67 -27.79 17.99 -28.76
CA SER A 67 -28.18 17.70 -27.36
C SER A 67 -27.07 16.79 -26.79
N PHE A 68 -26.51 16.99 -25.59
CA PHE A 68 -27.03 16.49 -24.32
C PHE A 68 -26.46 17.34 -23.17
N SER A 69 -27.35 18.04 -22.48
CA SER A 69 -27.08 18.78 -21.26
C SER A 69 -27.45 17.97 -20.02
N ALA A 70 -26.82 18.35 -18.91
CA ALA A 70 -27.22 18.11 -17.52
C ALA A 70 -26.64 16.85 -16.85
N LEU A 71 -25.36 16.94 -16.46
CA LEU A 71 -24.97 16.48 -15.13
C LEU A 71 -25.94 17.12 -14.12
N LYS A 72 -26.89 16.31 -13.64
CA LYS A 72 -27.75 16.65 -12.50
C LYS A 72 -26.82 17.10 -11.38
N LYS A 73 -26.84 18.39 -11.05
CA LYS A 73 -26.42 18.87 -9.73
C LYS A 73 -27.13 17.97 -8.73
N ARG A 74 -26.38 17.13 -8.02
CA ARG A 74 -26.89 16.45 -6.82
C ARG A 74 -27.47 17.55 -5.96
N LYS A 75 -28.78 17.49 -5.70
CA LYS A 75 -29.44 18.37 -4.75
C LYS A 75 -28.59 18.32 -3.47
N HIS A 76 -28.16 19.48 -2.99
CA HIS A 76 -27.69 19.59 -1.62
C HIS A 76 -28.84 19.09 -0.75
N SER A 77 -28.67 17.93 -0.12
CA SER A 77 -29.55 17.51 0.95
C SER A 77 -29.37 18.54 2.06
N THR A 78 -30.42 19.28 2.32
CA THR A 78 -30.58 20.01 3.57
C THR A 78 -30.45 19.01 4.73
N TYR A 79 -29.89 19.48 5.84
CA TYR A 79 -29.49 18.72 7.03
C TYR A 79 -30.57 17.78 7.60
N ASP A 80 -30.08 16.76 8.32
CA ASP A 80 -30.74 15.94 9.36
C ASP A 80 -31.53 14.69 8.95
N ASP A 81 -30.86 13.72 8.33
CA ASP A 81 -31.25 12.32 8.50
C ASP A 81 -30.14 11.56 9.26
N ILE A 82 -30.22 11.61 10.59
CA ILE A 82 -29.25 10.98 11.52
C ILE A 82 -29.19 9.45 11.31
N SER A 83 -30.21 8.86 10.67
CA SER A 83 -30.29 7.43 10.40
C SER A 83 -29.37 6.96 9.26
N ALA A 84 -29.02 7.84 8.32
CA ALA A 84 -28.20 7.49 7.15
C ALA A 84 -26.68 7.47 7.45
N VAL A 85 -26.29 7.93 8.65
CA VAL A 85 -24.88 7.99 9.09
C VAL A 85 -24.54 6.69 9.83
N PRO A 86 -23.50 5.93 9.41
CA PRO A 86 -23.11 4.68 10.05
C PRO A 86 -22.86 4.82 11.56
N LEU A 87 -23.14 3.77 12.34
CA LEU A 87 -22.93 3.76 13.79
C LEU A 87 -21.51 4.16 14.17
N ALA A 88 -20.51 3.71 13.42
CA ALA A 88 -19.11 4.04 13.68
C ALA A 88 -18.81 5.55 13.60
N GLU A 89 -19.48 6.31 12.73
CA GLU A 89 -19.30 7.77 12.65
C GLU A 89 -20.08 8.49 13.75
N ARG A 90 -21.25 7.95 14.16
CA ARG A 90 -22.03 8.50 15.29
C ARG A 90 -21.35 8.30 16.65
N MET A 91 -20.65 7.18 16.82
CA MET A 91 -19.88 6.83 18.02
C MET A 91 -18.51 7.53 18.12
N ARG A 92 -18.22 8.46 17.20
CA ARG A 92 -16.94 9.16 17.19
C ARG A 92 -16.80 10.01 18.47
N PRO A 93 -15.70 9.86 19.24
CA PRO A 93 -15.44 10.65 20.45
C PRO A 93 -15.52 12.15 20.17
N LYS A 94 -16.22 12.91 21.03
CA LYS A 94 -16.33 14.37 20.93
C LYS A 94 -15.42 15.08 21.93
N HIS A 95 -15.14 14.41 23.04
CA HIS A 95 -14.24 14.89 24.09
C HIS A 95 -13.10 13.90 24.33
N MET A 96 -12.02 14.36 24.96
CA MET A 96 -10.86 13.50 25.27
C MET A 96 -11.25 12.34 26.18
N ASP A 97 -12.15 12.62 27.14
CA ASP A 97 -12.63 11.66 28.13
C ASP A 97 -13.47 10.52 27.51
N ASP A 98 -13.92 10.69 26.26
CA ASP A 98 -14.67 9.68 25.52
C ASP A 98 -13.79 8.59 24.90
N LEU A 99 -12.48 8.80 24.87
CA LEU A 99 -11.53 7.99 24.11
C LEU A 99 -11.06 6.78 24.94
N VAL A 100 -11.18 5.58 24.37
CA VAL A 100 -10.94 4.32 25.10
C VAL A 100 -9.60 3.68 24.68
N GLY A 101 -8.79 3.22 25.64
CA GLY A 101 -7.67 2.30 25.38
C GLY A 101 -6.35 2.93 24.90
N GLN A 102 -6.19 4.25 24.99
CA GLN A 102 -4.95 4.96 24.65
C GLN A 102 -4.39 5.75 25.84
N ASP A 103 -4.49 5.21 27.05
CA ASP A 103 -4.14 5.92 28.29
C ASP A 103 -2.67 6.35 28.36
N ASP A 104 -1.77 5.57 27.76
CA ASP A 104 -0.34 5.89 27.68
C ASP A 104 -0.08 7.20 26.90
N LEU A 105 -0.90 7.47 25.88
CA LEU A 105 -0.70 8.60 24.96
C LEU A 105 -1.65 9.76 25.24
N LEU A 106 -2.87 9.51 25.69
CA LEU A 106 -3.94 10.50 25.85
C LEU A 106 -4.49 10.56 27.29
N GLY A 107 -3.92 9.79 28.22
CA GLY A 107 -4.30 9.86 29.62
C GLY A 107 -4.01 11.25 30.23
N PRO A 108 -4.61 11.60 31.37
CA PRO A 108 -4.58 12.94 31.96
C PRO A 108 -3.19 13.45 32.38
N ARG A 109 -2.17 12.59 32.40
CA ARG A 109 -0.76 12.92 32.68
C ARG A 109 0.17 12.70 31.49
N SER A 110 -0.39 12.35 30.33
CA SER A 110 0.40 12.11 29.12
C SER A 110 0.88 13.43 28.52
N LEU A 111 2.03 13.37 27.84
CA LEU A 111 2.62 14.52 27.17
C LEU A 111 1.64 15.13 26.16
N LEU A 112 0.94 14.29 25.38
CA LEU A 112 0.04 14.76 24.33
C LEU A 112 -1.23 15.37 24.92
N ALA A 113 -1.82 14.79 25.97
CA ALA A 113 -2.96 15.41 26.65
C ALA A 113 -2.61 16.77 27.26
N THR A 114 -1.41 16.91 27.82
CA THR A 114 -0.92 18.19 28.37
C THR A 114 -0.74 19.24 27.28
N LEU A 115 -0.17 18.83 26.13
CA LEU A 115 0.02 19.73 24.98
C LEU A 115 -1.31 20.14 24.34
N ILE A 116 -2.31 19.25 24.29
CA ILE A 116 -3.66 19.57 23.79
C ILE A 116 -4.38 20.52 24.76
N GLN A 117 -4.30 20.27 26.07
CA GLN A 117 -4.90 21.16 27.08
C GLN A 117 -4.24 22.55 27.11
N ALA A 118 -2.94 22.62 26.80
CA ALA A 118 -2.19 23.87 26.71
C ALA A 118 -2.30 24.57 25.34
N ASP A 119 -3.05 23.99 24.39
CA ASP A 119 -3.15 24.45 22.99
C ASP A 119 -1.78 24.61 22.29
N GLN A 120 -0.82 23.75 22.65
CA GLN A 120 0.55 23.70 22.11
C GLN A 120 0.82 22.38 21.39
N VAL A 121 -0.09 21.98 20.51
CA VAL A 121 0.03 20.70 19.79
C VAL A 121 1.07 20.83 18.66
N PRO A 122 2.17 20.06 18.69
CA PRO A 122 3.18 20.09 17.63
C PRO A 122 2.68 19.41 16.35
N ASN A 123 3.34 19.71 15.23
CA ASN A 123 3.02 19.19 13.89
C ASN A 123 2.94 17.64 13.80
N MET A 124 1.94 17.13 13.09
CA MET A 124 1.60 15.73 12.69
C MET A 124 1.18 15.72 11.18
N ILE A 125 0.79 14.62 10.49
CA ILE A 125 0.94 14.52 8.99
C ILE A 125 -0.34 14.38 8.11
N ILE A 126 -0.52 15.22 7.05
CA ILE A 126 -1.17 14.88 5.74
C ILE A 126 -0.40 15.48 4.53
N TRP A 127 -0.46 14.75 3.40
CA TRP A 127 0.37 14.71 2.19
C TRP A 127 0.33 15.91 1.21
N GLY A 128 1.53 16.30 0.74
CA GLY A 128 1.75 17.19 -0.42
C GLY A 128 2.94 18.17 -0.25
N ASN A 129 3.84 18.28 -1.24
CA ASN A 129 5.08 19.10 -1.17
C ASN A 129 4.84 20.64 -1.13
N PHE A 130 3.60 21.11 -1.29
CA PHE A 130 3.30 22.55 -1.38
C PHE A 130 3.34 23.27 -0.02
N PHE A 131 3.09 22.55 1.07
CA PHE A 131 2.89 23.15 2.40
C PHE A 131 4.15 23.19 3.27
N LEU A 132 5.29 22.69 2.79
CA LEU A 132 6.54 22.60 3.56
C LEU A 132 6.98 23.94 4.20
N PRO A 133 7.02 25.08 3.47
CA PRO A 133 7.42 26.36 4.07
C PRO A 133 6.46 26.82 5.18
N SER A 134 5.16 26.63 4.99
CA SER A 134 4.11 27.04 5.95
C SER A 134 3.97 26.09 7.14
N VAL A 135 4.53 24.88 7.05
CA VAL A 135 4.70 23.96 8.18
C VAL A 135 5.97 24.31 8.97
N GLU A 136 7.02 24.79 8.29
CA GLU A 136 8.28 25.21 8.92
C GLU A 136 8.16 26.49 9.75
N ASP A 137 7.37 27.47 9.29
CA ASP A 137 7.16 28.73 10.02
C ASP A 137 6.02 28.67 11.06
N GLY A 138 5.34 27.52 11.18
CA GLY A 138 4.26 27.29 12.13
C GLY A 138 2.91 27.90 11.73
N THR A 139 2.76 28.39 10.49
CA THR A 139 1.49 28.93 9.98
C THR A 139 0.39 27.87 9.85
N ILE A 140 0.76 26.59 9.65
CA ILE A 140 -0.17 25.47 9.49
C ILE A 140 0.16 24.36 10.48
N THR A 141 -0.77 24.05 11.40
CA THR A 141 -0.75 22.82 12.20
C THR A 141 -1.26 21.66 11.35
N LEU A 142 -0.35 20.76 10.99
CA LEU A 142 -0.68 19.56 10.22
C LEU A 142 -1.00 18.42 11.21
N ILE A 143 -2.02 17.61 10.94
CA ILE A 143 -2.31 16.36 11.68
C ILE A 143 -2.79 15.33 10.70
N GLY A 144 -2.28 14.11 10.80
CA GLY A 144 -3.00 12.99 10.22
C GLY A 144 -2.43 11.65 10.58
N ALA A 145 -3.11 10.66 10.02
CA ALA A 145 -3.10 9.29 10.47
C ALA A 145 -2.94 8.39 9.26
N THR A 146 -2.12 7.36 9.44
CA THR A 146 -1.86 6.33 8.43
C THR A 146 -1.93 4.97 9.11
N THR A 147 -2.41 3.97 8.39
CA THR A 147 -2.34 2.55 8.79
C THR A 147 -1.02 1.91 8.38
N GLU A 148 -0.31 2.54 7.44
CA GLU A 148 1.02 2.15 6.99
C GLU A 148 2.09 2.88 7.79
N ASN A 149 3.25 2.25 7.96
CA ASN A 149 4.37 2.87 8.67
C ASN A 149 4.80 4.16 7.94
N PRO A 150 4.76 5.33 8.62
CA PRO A 150 5.08 6.62 8.02
C PRO A 150 6.44 6.68 7.33
N SER A 151 7.43 5.88 7.76
CA SER A 151 8.77 5.90 7.16
C SER A 151 8.83 5.40 5.71
N PHE A 152 7.83 4.65 5.25
CA PHE A 152 7.82 4.11 3.89
C PHE A 152 7.15 5.04 2.88
N GLU A 153 6.09 5.73 3.29
CA GLU A 153 5.28 6.55 2.37
C GLU A 153 5.45 8.06 2.57
N VAL A 154 5.88 8.51 3.75
CA VAL A 154 6.03 9.93 4.05
C VAL A 154 7.44 10.41 3.72
N ASN A 155 7.53 11.53 3.01
CA ASN A 155 8.79 12.18 2.68
C ASN A 155 9.61 12.48 3.96
N ASN A 156 10.90 12.11 3.96
CA ASN A 156 11.86 12.37 5.04
C ASN A 156 11.90 13.84 5.51
N ALA A 157 11.66 14.80 4.61
CA ALA A 157 11.59 16.21 4.95
C ALA A 157 10.46 16.54 5.95
N LEU A 158 9.31 15.87 5.83
CA LEU A 158 8.18 16.01 6.76
C LEU A 158 8.42 15.21 8.04
N LEU A 159 8.92 13.97 7.93
CA LEU A 159 9.20 13.12 9.11
C LEU A 159 10.20 13.75 10.08
N SER A 160 11.21 14.47 9.58
CA SER A 160 12.17 15.19 10.42
C SER A 160 11.58 16.37 11.20
N ARG A 161 10.35 16.80 10.88
CA ARG A 161 9.67 17.97 11.47
C ARG A 161 8.33 17.63 12.12
N CYS A 162 7.86 16.39 11.99
CA CYS A 162 6.63 15.89 12.58
C CYS A 162 6.95 14.93 13.73
N ARG A 163 6.18 15.00 14.82
CA ARG A 163 6.24 13.95 15.85
C ARG A 163 5.38 12.78 15.41
N VAL A 164 5.98 11.58 15.39
CA VAL A 164 5.27 10.34 15.10
C VAL A 164 4.80 9.72 16.42
N PHE A 165 3.49 9.48 16.52
CA PHE A 165 2.89 8.76 17.64
C PHE A 165 2.30 7.45 17.12
N THR A 166 2.66 6.34 17.77
CA THR A 166 2.16 5.01 17.40
C THR A 166 0.94 4.67 18.25
N LEU A 167 -0.22 4.59 17.62
CA LEU A 167 -1.44 4.12 18.28
C LEU A 167 -1.43 2.59 18.37
N LYS A 168 -1.84 2.06 19.51
CA LYS A 168 -1.96 0.60 19.70
C LYS A 168 -3.34 0.13 19.25
N LYS A 169 -3.42 -1.12 18.75
CA LYS A 169 -4.72 -1.80 18.57
C LYS A 169 -5.45 -1.87 19.92
N HIS A 170 -6.77 -1.76 19.90
CA HIS A 170 -7.56 -1.90 21.12
C HIS A 170 -7.44 -3.32 21.67
N SER A 171 -7.39 -3.44 23.00
CA SER A 171 -7.56 -4.73 23.65
C SER A 171 -9.01 -5.20 23.53
N PRO A 172 -9.30 -6.52 23.65
CA PRO A 172 -10.67 -7.01 23.66
C PRO A 172 -11.56 -6.27 24.67
N GLU A 173 -11.06 -6.00 25.88
CA GLU A 173 -11.79 -5.31 26.94
C GLU A 173 -12.10 -3.84 26.57
N SER A 174 -11.19 -3.19 25.83
CA SER A 174 -11.40 -1.85 25.28
C SER A 174 -12.52 -1.85 24.24
N ILE A 175 -12.53 -2.86 23.35
CA ILE A 175 -13.61 -3.02 22.36
C ILE A 175 -14.94 -3.33 23.03
N GLU A 176 -14.98 -4.19 24.04
CA GLU A 176 -16.19 -4.45 24.83
C GLU A 176 -16.74 -3.17 25.45
N THR A 177 -15.88 -2.33 25.99
CA THR A 177 -16.27 -1.03 26.57
C THR A 177 -16.92 -0.13 25.52
N ILE A 178 -16.32 -0.05 24.32
CA ILE A 178 -16.86 0.71 23.18
C ILE A 178 -18.22 0.15 22.74
N LEU A 179 -18.35 -1.18 22.63
CA LEU A 179 -19.60 -1.83 22.23
C LEU A 179 -20.70 -1.64 23.27
N ARG A 180 -20.40 -1.83 24.56
CA ARG A 180 -21.35 -1.58 25.66
C ARG A 180 -21.76 -0.12 25.76
N ARG A 181 -20.88 0.80 25.39
CA ARG A 181 -21.21 2.22 25.27
C ARG A 181 -22.15 2.45 24.09
N ALA A 182 -21.89 1.83 22.93
CA ALA A 182 -22.74 1.95 21.76
C ALA A 182 -24.17 1.43 21.98
N VAL A 183 -24.31 0.28 22.67
CA VAL A 183 -25.60 -0.28 23.09
C VAL A 183 -26.36 0.68 24.03
N ARG A 184 -25.64 1.39 24.92
CA ARG A 184 -26.22 2.35 25.87
C ARG A 184 -26.59 3.71 25.26
N ASP A 185 -25.70 4.31 24.46
CA ASP A 185 -25.76 5.74 24.10
C ASP A 185 -26.40 6.01 22.72
N HIS A 186 -26.24 5.13 21.72
CA HIS A 186 -26.47 5.49 20.30
C HIS A 186 -27.28 4.48 19.47
N ALA A 187 -27.66 3.35 20.07
CA ALA A 187 -28.50 2.36 19.41
C ALA A 187 -29.95 2.89 19.18
N ALA A 188 -30.39 3.90 19.96
CA ALA A 188 -31.65 4.63 19.78
C ALA A 188 -31.77 5.36 18.42
N GLY A 189 -30.65 5.74 17.80
CA GLY A 189 -30.66 6.36 16.46
C GLY A 189 -30.83 5.37 15.30
N VAL A 190 -30.52 4.08 15.50
CA VAL A 190 -30.84 3.00 14.52
C VAL A 190 -32.33 2.67 14.60
N VAL A 191 -32.82 2.59 15.82
CA VAL A 191 -34.23 2.38 16.20
C VAL A 191 -35.17 3.41 15.56
N GLN A 192 -34.82 4.70 15.57
CA GLN A 192 -35.65 5.75 14.97
C GLN A 192 -35.87 5.57 13.45
N SER A 193 -34.97 4.90 12.75
CA SER A 193 -35.15 4.61 11.31
C SER A 193 -36.10 3.43 11.08
N LEU A 194 -36.09 2.43 11.97
CA LEU A 194 -36.99 1.28 11.90
C LEU A 194 -38.45 1.70 12.16
N THR A 195 -38.68 2.62 13.10
CA THR A 195 -40.02 3.16 13.37
C THR A 195 -40.53 4.05 12.23
N GLN A 196 -39.70 4.92 11.65
CA GLN A 196 -40.09 5.73 10.49
C GLN A 196 -40.38 4.92 9.22
N THR A 197 -39.75 3.75 9.06
CA THR A 197 -40.02 2.85 7.93
C THR A 197 -41.34 2.10 8.10
N GLN A 198 -41.77 1.85 9.34
CA GLN A 198 -43.08 1.25 9.63
C GLN A 198 -44.24 2.26 9.50
N GLU A 199 -44.06 3.53 9.90
CA GLU A 199 -45.11 4.56 9.81
C GLU A 199 -45.47 4.94 8.36
N LYS A 200 -44.56 4.80 7.39
CA LYS A 200 -44.85 5.08 5.97
C LYS A 200 -45.66 4.00 5.24
N ALA A 201 -45.99 2.89 5.90
CA ALA A 201 -46.76 1.80 5.30
C ALA A 201 -48.27 1.84 5.60
N VAL A 202 -48.73 2.75 6.45
CA VAL A 202 -50.16 2.88 6.82
C VAL A 202 -50.54 4.36 6.87
N ASP A 203 -50.88 4.95 5.73
CA ASP A 203 -51.55 6.26 5.68
C ASP A 203 -52.92 6.07 5.02
N ASP A 204 -53.92 5.81 5.85
CA ASP A 204 -55.30 6.22 5.63
C ASP A 204 -56.04 6.18 6.99
N GLY A 205 -56.15 7.35 7.62
CA GLY A 205 -57.27 7.68 8.50
C GLY A 205 -57.05 7.56 10.02
N ASP A 206 -57.14 8.73 10.64
CA ASP A 206 -57.55 9.02 12.01
C ASP A 206 -56.52 9.10 13.15
N SER A 207 -56.63 10.27 13.78
CA SER A 207 -55.86 10.90 14.84
C SER A 207 -55.82 10.16 16.17
N ALA A 208 -54.64 10.05 16.77
CA ALA A 208 -54.37 10.24 18.20
C ALA A 208 -52.85 10.29 18.43
N GLY A 209 -52.38 11.14 19.35
CA GLY A 209 -50.95 11.31 19.64
C GLY A 209 -50.26 9.99 19.97
N SER A 210 -49.24 9.64 19.19
CA SER A 210 -48.41 8.46 19.39
C SER A 210 -47.28 8.81 20.37
N ASP A 211 -47.39 8.31 21.59
CA ASP A 211 -46.24 8.16 22.49
C ASP A 211 -45.19 7.30 21.77
N SER A 212 -44.13 7.92 21.24
CA SER A 212 -42.99 7.22 20.66
C SER A 212 -42.27 6.44 21.78
N LYS A 213 -42.72 5.21 22.05
CA LYS A 213 -42.07 4.31 22.99
C LYS A 213 -40.63 4.06 22.53
N GLU A 214 -39.66 4.53 23.31
CA GLU A 214 -38.25 4.27 23.11
C GLU A 214 -38.00 2.76 23.05
N ILE A 215 -37.53 2.26 21.90
CA ILE A 215 -37.09 0.87 21.79
C ILE A 215 -35.72 0.77 22.48
N SER A 216 -35.62 -0.12 23.46
CA SER A 216 -34.35 -0.43 24.11
C SER A 216 -33.63 -1.58 23.40
N ILE A 217 -32.31 -1.60 23.50
CA ILE A 217 -31.46 -2.62 22.89
C ILE A 217 -30.74 -3.36 24.00
N GLU A 218 -30.89 -4.68 24.02
CA GLU A 218 -30.21 -5.57 24.93
C GLU A 218 -29.32 -6.51 24.11
N ALA A 219 -28.06 -6.64 24.50
CA ALA A 219 -27.10 -7.51 23.84
C ALA A 219 -26.48 -8.45 24.87
N ASP A 220 -26.44 -9.74 24.55
CA ASP A 220 -25.87 -10.75 25.43
C ASP A 220 -24.37 -10.48 25.66
N ASP A 221 -23.90 -10.73 26.89
CA ASP A 221 -22.48 -10.59 27.22
C ASP A 221 -21.60 -11.48 26.33
N GLU A 222 -22.07 -12.69 26.01
CA GLU A 222 -21.40 -13.61 25.08
C GLU A 222 -21.31 -13.04 23.66
N ALA A 223 -22.33 -12.30 23.20
CA ALA A 223 -22.34 -11.68 21.88
C ALA A 223 -21.31 -10.53 21.79
N ILE A 224 -21.22 -9.72 22.86
CA ILE A 224 -20.25 -8.62 22.96
C ILE A 224 -18.81 -9.14 23.07
N ASP A 225 -18.57 -10.15 23.93
CA ASP A 225 -17.26 -10.79 24.08
C ASP A 225 -16.81 -11.43 22.75
N TYR A 226 -17.71 -12.12 22.06
CA TYR A 226 -17.40 -12.69 20.75
C TYR A 226 -17.07 -11.62 19.70
N LEU A 227 -17.86 -10.53 19.60
CA LEU A 227 -17.56 -9.40 18.72
C LEU A 227 -16.18 -8.81 19.01
N ALA A 228 -15.87 -8.59 20.29
CA ALA A 228 -14.61 -7.98 20.72
C ALA A 228 -13.40 -8.84 20.34
N LYS A 229 -13.50 -10.15 20.53
CA LYS A 229 -12.44 -11.11 20.14
C LYS A 229 -12.27 -11.21 18.63
N GLN A 230 -13.37 -11.28 17.88
CA GLN A 230 -13.30 -11.44 16.43
C GLN A 230 -12.75 -10.20 15.74
N CYS A 231 -13.01 -8.98 16.23
CA CYS A 231 -12.60 -7.75 15.53
C CYS A 231 -11.12 -7.37 15.70
N ALA A 232 -10.32 -8.19 16.39
CA ALA A 232 -8.86 -8.05 16.51
C ALA A 232 -8.37 -6.62 16.86
N GLY A 233 -9.16 -5.88 17.64
CA GLY A 233 -8.84 -4.51 18.07
C GLY A 233 -9.28 -3.38 17.11
N ASP A 234 -10.04 -3.66 16.05
CA ASP A 234 -10.67 -2.65 15.18
C ASP A 234 -12.08 -2.27 15.69
N ALA A 235 -12.19 -1.09 16.29
CA ALA A 235 -13.45 -0.56 16.82
C ALA A 235 -14.49 -0.24 15.74
N ARG A 236 -14.06 0.16 14.54
CA ARG A 236 -14.99 0.49 13.43
C ARG A 236 -15.63 -0.79 12.91
N ALA A 237 -14.82 -1.83 12.70
CA ALA A 237 -15.32 -3.14 12.30
C ALA A 237 -16.31 -3.69 13.34
N ALA A 238 -15.97 -3.58 14.63
CA ALA A 238 -16.82 -4.02 15.73
C ALA A 238 -18.17 -3.30 15.75
N LEU A 239 -18.19 -1.97 15.62
CA LEU A 239 -19.42 -1.17 15.60
C LEU A 239 -20.28 -1.45 14.37
N ASN A 240 -19.67 -1.63 13.20
CA ASN A 240 -20.42 -1.98 11.98
C ASN A 240 -21.05 -3.38 12.09
N CYS A 241 -20.34 -4.36 12.66
CA CYS A 241 -20.90 -5.68 12.90
C CYS A 241 -22.02 -5.65 13.93
N LEU A 242 -21.90 -4.83 14.99
CA LEU A 242 -22.97 -4.62 15.97
C LEU A 242 -24.20 -3.97 15.33
N GLU A 243 -24.01 -2.94 14.49
CA GLU A 243 -25.11 -2.29 13.76
C GLU A 243 -25.86 -3.28 12.86
N MET A 244 -25.13 -4.13 12.13
CA MET A 244 -25.73 -5.18 11.31
C MET A 244 -26.47 -6.21 12.16
N ALA A 245 -25.89 -6.64 13.28
CA ALA A 245 -26.53 -7.58 14.21
C ALA A 245 -27.85 -7.03 14.76
N ILE A 246 -27.89 -5.74 15.14
CA ILE A 246 -29.10 -5.03 15.61
C ILE A 246 -30.17 -5.00 14.51
N GLN A 247 -29.80 -4.72 13.25
CA GLN A 247 -30.75 -4.69 12.13
C GLN A 247 -31.38 -6.07 11.84
N THR A 248 -30.67 -7.15 12.14
CA THR A 248 -31.15 -8.52 11.94
C THR A 248 -31.80 -9.14 13.18
N ALA A 249 -31.72 -8.47 14.34
CA ALA A 249 -32.23 -9.00 15.59
C ALA A 249 -33.78 -8.95 15.60
N PRO A 250 -34.44 -9.99 16.15
CA PRO A 250 -35.88 -9.99 16.31
C PRO A 250 -36.30 -8.93 17.35
N MET A 251 -37.37 -8.21 17.06
CA MET A 251 -38.00 -7.28 17.99
C MET A 251 -39.01 -8.02 18.87
N ASP A 252 -38.86 -7.94 20.19
CA ASP A 252 -39.91 -8.34 21.12
C ASP A 252 -41.01 -7.26 21.09
N ALA A 253 -42.13 -7.58 20.44
CA ALA A 253 -43.23 -6.64 20.23
C ALA A 253 -43.94 -6.24 21.54
N GLU A 254 -43.88 -7.05 22.59
CA GLU A 254 -44.53 -6.73 23.87
C GLU A 254 -43.67 -5.77 24.69
N LYS A 255 -42.36 -6.02 24.75
CA LYS A 255 -41.42 -5.23 25.57
C LYS A 255 -40.75 -4.08 24.82
N HIS A 256 -40.89 -4.04 23.50
CA HIS A 256 -40.21 -3.07 22.63
C HIS A 256 -38.68 -3.12 22.81
N VAL A 257 -38.14 -4.35 22.91
CA VAL A 257 -36.70 -4.61 23.09
C VAL A 257 -36.17 -5.35 21.87
N LEU A 258 -35.05 -4.88 21.32
CA LEU A 258 -34.25 -5.64 20.34
C LEU A 258 -33.20 -6.45 21.09
N HIS A 259 -33.26 -7.79 20.96
CA HIS A 259 -32.36 -8.69 21.68
C HIS A 259 -31.29 -9.27 20.76
N VAL A 260 -30.05 -8.81 20.92
CA VAL A 260 -28.89 -9.26 20.12
C VAL A 260 -28.21 -10.44 20.80
N THR A 261 -28.53 -11.64 20.33
CA THR A 261 -27.89 -12.89 20.75
C THR A 261 -26.60 -13.22 20.00
N ALA A 262 -25.80 -14.15 20.55
CA ALA A 262 -24.58 -14.65 19.92
C ALA A 262 -24.81 -15.23 18.51
N THR A 263 -25.97 -15.84 18.26
CA THR A 263 -26.31 -16.39 16.94
C THR A 263 -26.35 -15.32 15.85
N HIS A 264 -26.94 -14.15 16.13
CA HIS A 264 -26.98 -13.04 15.15
C HIS A 264 -25.58 -12.54 14.82
N VAL A 265 -24.72 -12.46 15.84
CA VAL A 265 -23.32 -12.08 15.66
C VAL A 265 -22.56 -13.13 14.84
N HIS A 266 -22.74 -14.42 15.12
CA HIS A 266 -22.11 -15.49 14.34
C HIS A 266 -22.48 -15.40 12.85
N HIS A 267 -23.72 -15.08 12.52
CA HIS A 267 -24.15 -14.87 11.14
C HIS A 267 -23.46 -13.67 10.47
N CYS A 268 -23.11 -12.63 11.23
CA CYS A 268 -22.34 -11.48 10.71
C CYS A 268 -20.92 -11.88 10.26
N PHE A 269 -20.34 -12.91 10.85
CA PHE A 269 -19.00 -13.41 10.53
C PHE A 269 -18.99 -14.68 9.68
N ALA A 270 -20.13 -15.33 9.45
CA ALA A 270 -20.23 -16.58 8.69
C ALA A 270 -19.70 -16.48 7.25
N HIS A 271 -19.81 -15.31 6.63
CA HIS A 271 -19.24 -15.02 5.30
C HIS A 271 -17.90 -14.24 5.37
N ARG A 272 -17.49 -13.85 6.57
CA ARG A 272 -16.27 -13.10 6.90
C ARG A 272 -15.38 -13.95 7.81
N GLN A 273 -14.98 -15.13 7.33
CA GLN A 273 -13.64 -15.64 7.66
C GLN A 273 -12.57 -14.76 6.99
N THR A 274 -12.69 -13.43 7.14
CA THR A 274 -11.58 -12.53 6.98
C THR A 274 -10.65 -12.85 8.13
N LEU A 275 -9.69 -13.75 7.89
CA LEU A 275 -8.39 -13.58 8.52
C LEU A 275 -8.08 -12.10 8.36
N PHE A 276 -7.97 -11.36 9.47
CA PHE A 276 -7.68 -9.93 9.49
C PHE A 276 -6.28 -9.73 8.92
N TYR A 277 -6.21 -9.72 7.59
CA TYR A 277 -5.04 -9.45 6.80
C TYR A 277 -5.27 -8.08 6.19
N ASP A 278 -4.70 -7.10 6.87
CA ASP A 278 -4.71 -5.75 6.37
C ASP A 278 -3.64 -5.64 5.28
N ARG A 279 -4.10 -5.62 4.03
CA ARG A 279 -3.27 -5.53 2.83
C ARG A 279 -2.53 -4.19 2.72
N ASN A 280 -2.97 -3.15 3.46
CA ASN A 280 -2.43 -1.79 3.46
C ASN A 280 -1.92 -1.38 4.87
N ALA A 281 -1.32 -2.30 5.63
CA ALA A 281 -0.76 -2.00 6.95
C ALA A 281 0.40 -2.91 7.36
N ASP A 282 0.85 -2.76 8.61
CA ASP A 282 1.97 -3.51 9.23
C ASP A 282 1.87 -5.03 9.06
N MET A 283 0.66 -5.61 9.08
CA MET A 283 0.46 -7.06 8.92
C MET A 283 0.94 -7.59 7.56
N HIS A 284 0.81 -6.80 6.48
CA HIS A 284 1.34 -7.16 5.16
C HIS A 284 2.86 -7.36 5.23
N TYR A 285 3.57 -6.42 5.84
CA TYR A 285 5.02 -6.44 6.00
C TYR A 285 5.49 -7.49 7.01
N ASP A 286 4.76 -7.68 8.09
CA ASP A 286 5.09 -8.66 9.12
C ASP A 286 4.93 -10.09 8.60
N CYS A 287 3.83 -10.39 7.91
CA CYS A 287 3.61 -11.73 7.35
C CYS A 287 4.63 -12.07 6.27
N ILE A 288 4.98 -11.14 5.37
CA ILE A 288 6.01 -11.42 4.36
C ILE A 288 7.41 -11.53 4.97
N SER A 289 7.69 -10.75 6.02
CA SER A 289 8.92 -10.82 6.80
C SER A 289 9.03 -12.16 7.53
N ALA A 290 7.93 -12.64 8.11
CA ALA A 290 7.85 -13.95 8.75
C ALA A 290 8.04 -15.07 7.73
N LEU A 291 7.35 -15.04 6.58
CA LEU A 291 7.58 -16.00 5.49
C LEU A 291 9.05 -16.06 5.09
N HIS A 292 9.67 -14.89 4.86
CA HIS A 292 11.07 -14.81 4.45
C HIS A 292 12.00 -15.43 5.50
N LYS A 293 11.81 -15.09 6.78
CA LYS A 293 12.60 -15.63 7.88
C LYS A 293 12.39 -17.14 8.06
N SER A 294 11.18 -17.64 7.89
CA SER A 294 10.89 -19.08 7.95
C SER A 294 11.58 -19.86 6.84
N VAL A 295 11.56 -19.34 5.60
CA VAL A 295 12.28 -19.98 4.49
C VAL A 295 13.78 -19.97 4.75
N ARG A 296 14.34 -18.83 5.17
CA ARG A 296 15.77 -18.69 5.52
C ARG A 296 16.19 -19.61 6.67
N GLY A 297 15.33 -19.75 7.67
CA GLY A 297 15.49 -20.64 8.81
C GLY A 297 15.24 -22.12 8.51
N SER A 298 14.90 -22.46 7.26
CA SER A 298 14.60 -23.82 6.82
C SER A 298 13.46 -24.50 7.59
N ASP A 299 12.45 -23.72 8.02
CA ASP A 299 11.23 -24.25 8.63
C ASP A 299 10.11 -24.31 7.59
N GLU A 300 9.88 -25.50 7.01
CA GLU A 300 8.83 -25.68 6.00
C GLU A 300 7.41 -25.49 6.54
N ASN A 301 7.15 -25.82 7.81
CA ASN A 301 5.82 -25.74 8.38
C ASN A 301 5.43 -24.29 8.62
N ALA A 302 6.34 -23.51 9.21
CA ALA A 302 6.14 -22.08 9.38
C ALA A 302 6.05 -21.37 8.02
N THR A 303 6.85 -21.79 7.04
CA THR A 303 6.80 -21.26 5.66
C THR A 303 5.40 -21.43 5.06
N LEU A 304 4.83 -22.64 5.11
CA LEU A 304 3.49 -22.91 4.60
C LEU A 304 2.42 -22.14 5.37
N TYR A 305 2.53 -22.06 6.70
CA TYR A 305 1.57 -21.32 7.52
C TYR A 305 1.55 -19.83 7.16
N TRP A 306 2.70 -19.17 7.08
CA TRP A 306 2.76 -17.74 6.75
C TRP A 306 2.33 -17.46 5.31
N LEU A 307 2.66 -18.36 4.38
CA LEU A 307 2.17 -18.28 3.01
C LEU A 307 0.64 -18.38 2.96
N ALA A 308 0.06 -19.43 3.54
CA ALA A 308 -1.38 -19.64 3.57
C ALA A 308 -2.09 -18.46 4.23
N ARG A 309 -1.58 -17.97 5.38
CA ARG A 309 -2.11 -16.80 6.06
C ARG A 309 -2.20 -15.56 5.17
N MET A 310 -1.19 -15.32 4.32
CA MET A 310 -1.22 -14.21 3.37
C MET A 310 -2.21 -14.45 2.23
N LEU A 311 -2.20 -15.63 1.63
CA LEU A 311 -3.05 -15.95 0.47
C LEU A 311 -4.54 -15.96 0.85
N GLU A 312 -4.90 -16.63 1.94
CA GLU A 312 -6.27 -16.61 2.51
C GLU A 312 -6.65 -15.21 3.02
N GLY A 313 -5.65 -14.42 3.42
CA GLY A 313 -5.80 -13.01 3.74
C GLY A 313 -6.07 -12.10 2.53
N GLY A 314 -6.05 -12.64 1.31
CA GLY A 314 -6.26 -11.86 0.09
C GLY A 314 -5.04 -11.04 -0.36
N GLU A 315 -3.84 -11.42 0.04
CA GLU A 315 -2.60 -10.84 -0.48
C GLU A 315 -2.45 -11.07 -1.99
N ASN A 316 -1.74 -10.18 -2.67
CA ASN A 316 -1.38 -10.37 -4.06
C ASN A 316 -0.39 -11.54 -4.21
N ALA A 317 -0.84 -12.64 -4.83
CA ALA A 317 0.02 -13.80 -5.14
C ALA A 317 1.31 -13.41 -5.89
N LEU A 318 1.26 -12.42 -6.79
CA LEU A 318 2.44 -11.94 -7.51
C LEU A 318 3.44 -11.21 -6.59
N TYR A 319 2.95 -10.56 -5.53
CA TYR A 319 3.82 -9.96 -4.52
C TYR A 319 4.60 -11.04 -3.79
N VAL A 320 3.93 -12.09 -3.32
CA VAL A 320 4.59 -13.22 -2.66
C VAL A 320 5.58 -13.90 -3.61
N ALA A 321 5.20 -14.15 -4.86
CA ALA A 321 6.07 -14.75 -5.86
C ALA A 321 7.36 -13.93 -6.11
N ARG A 322 7.28 -12.59 -6.17
CA ARG A 322 8.48 -11.72 -6.26
C ARG A 322 9.41 -11.91 -5.07
N ARG A 323 8.85 -12.10 -3.88
CA ARG A 323 9.62 -12.31 -2.65
C ARG A 323 10.28 -13.69 -2.62
N LEU A 324 9.61 -14.73 -3.15
CA LEU A 324 10.23 -16.04 -3.34
C LEU A 324 11.41 -15.99 -4.33
N ILE A 325 11.29 -15.24 -5.44
CA ILE A 325 12.43 -15.01 -6.37
C ILE A 325 13.60 -14.34 -5.63
N ARG A 326 13.30 -13.35 -4.79
CA ARG A 326 14.32 -12.67 -4.00
C ARG A 326 15.02 -13.64 -3.05
N ILE A 327 14.27 -14.46 -2.31
CA ILE A 327 14.79 -15.45 -1.37
C ILE A 327 15.68 -16.48 -2.08
N ALA A 328 15.27 -16.94 -3.28
CA ALA A 328 16.05 -17.87 -4.08
C ALA A 328 17.44 -17.34 -4.42
N SER A 329 17.58 -16.03 -4.67
CA SER A 329 18.88 -15.42 -4.95
C SER A 329 19.64 -14.96 -3.70
N GLU A 330 18.94 -14.58 -2.63
CA GLU A 330 19.53 -13.99 -1.41
C GLU A 330 19.98 -15.05 -0.40
N ASP A 331 19.10 -16.00 -0.08
CA ASP A 331 19.29 -16.95 1.03
C ASP A 331 19.65 -18.37 0.57
N VAL A 332 19.30 -18.73 -0.67
CA VAL A 332 19.69 -20.01 -1.29
C VAL A 332 20.94 -19.84 -2.15
N GLY A 333 20.94 -18.86 -3.04
CA GLY A 333 22.13 -18.41 -3.76
C GLY A 333 22.81 -19.52 -4.56
N LEU A 334 24.13 -19.62 -4.46
CA LEU A 334 24.93 -20.62 -5.18
C LEU A 334 24.83 -22.03 -4.60
N ALA A 335 24.16 -22.23 -3.46
CA ALA A 335 24.02 -23.56 -2.87
C ALA A 335 22.99 -24.43 -3.63
N ALA A 336 22.00 -23.80 -4.26
CA ALA A 336 21.03 -24.46 -5.15
C ALA A 336 20.55 -23.47 -6.25
N PRO A 337 21.42 -23.11 -7.20
CA PRO A 337 21.15 -22.10 -8.23
C PRO A 337 19.99 -22.48 -9.15
N GLU A 338 19.67 -23.76 -9.28
CA GLU A 338 18.55 -24.29 -10.04
C GLU A 338 17.18 -23.85 -9.51
N LEU A 339 17.09 -23.39 -8.26
CA LEU A 339 15.82 -22.96 -7.66
C LEU A 339 15.41 -21.54 -8.05
N LEU A 340 16.33 -20.69 -8.50
CA LEU A 340 15.99 -19.35 -8.98
C LEU A 340 15.09 -19.42 -10.24
N PRO A 341 15.42 -20.21 -11.29
CA PRO A 341 14.50 -20.46 -12.40
C PRO A 341 13.15 -21.04 -11.99
N MET A 342 13.11 -21.91 -10.96
CA MET A 342 11.86 -22.47 -10.44
C MET A 342 10.98 -21.40 -9.80
N ALA A 343 11.57 -20.47 -9.02
CA ALA A 343 10.85 -19.34 -8.45
C ALA A 343 10.32 -18.37 -9.52
N VAL A 344 11.09 -18.13 -10.59
CA VAL A 344 10.63 -17.34 -11.74
C VAL A 344 9.48 -18.04 -12.47
N SER A 345 9.56 -19.37 -12.61
CA SER A 345 8.49 -20.17 -13.22
C SER A 345 7.21 -20.14 -12.38
N ALA A 346 7.33 -20.18 -11.04
CA ALA A 346 6.18 -20.02 -10.14
C ALA A 346 5.56 -18.62 -10.24
N TYR A 347 6.34 -17.56 -10.42
CA TYR A 347 5.80 -16.23 -10.70
C TYR A 347 4.98 -16.20 -11.99
N GLN A 348 5.49 -16.81 -13.08
CA GLN A 348 4.78 -16.89 -14.34
C GLN A 348 3.49 -17.72 -14.22
N ALA A 349 3.56 -18.86 -13.54
CA ALA A 349 2.40 -19.69 -13.26
C ALA A 349 1.35 -18.94 -12.44
N ALA A 350 1.76 -18.22 -11.39
CA ALA A 350 0.86 -17.37 -10.61
C ALA A 350 0.23 -16.24 -11.43
N HIS A 351 0.96 -15.71 -12.42
CA HIS A 351 0.43 -14.70 -13.33
C HIS A 351 -0.59 -15.27 -14.33
N PHE A 352 -0.35 -16.46 -14.88
CA PHE A 352 -1.22 -17.07 -15.89
C PHE A 352 -2.45 -17.75 -15.29
N ILE A 353 -2.30 -18.40 -14.13
CA ILE A 353 -3.35 -19.17 -13.47
C ILE A 353 -4.18 -18.26 -12.56
N GLY A 354 -3.51 -17.44 -11.74
CA GLY A 354 -4.18 -16.63 -10.72
C GLY A 354 -4.65 -17.46 -9.50
N MET A 355 -5.28 -16.77 -8.55
CA MET A 355 -5.90 -17.40 -7.38
C MET A 355 -7.31 -17.92 -7.73
N PRO A 356 -7.78 -19.02 -7.10
CA PRO A 356 -7.11 -19.77 -6.03
C PRO A 356 -6.03 -20.75 -6.50
N GLU A 357 -6.05 -21.22 -7.74
CA GLU A 357 -5.30 -22.40 -8.18
C GLU A 357 -3.76 -22.24 -8.18
N CYS A 358 -3.24 -21.01 -8.16
CA CYS A 358 -1.80 -20.78 -8.06
C CYS A 358 -1.24 -20.93 -6.63
N ASP A 359 -2.10 -21.07 -5.61
CA ASP A 359 -1.70 -21.23 -4.21
C ASP A 359 -0.72 -22.40 -4.00
N VAL A 360 -1.03 -23.55 -4.60
CA VAL A 360 -0.25 -24.78 -4.52
C VAL A 360 1.07 -24.63 -5.26
N VAL A 361 1.12 -23.82 -6.33
CA VAL A 361 2.35 -23.54 -7.07
C VAL A 361 3.31 -22.73 -6.21
N LEU A 362 2.80 -21.71 -5.52
CA LEU A 362 3.59 -20.90 -4.59
C LEU A 362 4.03 -21.74 -3.38
N ALA A 363 3.14 -22.57 -2.84
CA ALA A 363 3.44 -23.46 -1.72
C ALA A 363 4.53 -24.48 -2.05
N HIS A 364 4.49 -25.04 -3.28
CA HIS A 364 5.49 -25.96 -3.78
C HIS A 364 6.87 -25.31 -3.80
N VAL A 365 7.01 -24.14 -4.44
CA VAL A 365 8.31 -23.46 -4.52
C VAL A 365 8.78 -22.95 -3.17
N ALA A 366 7.89 -22.38 -2.34
CA ALA A 366 8.26 -21.93 -1.00
C ALA A 366 8.83 -23.07 -0.16
N THR A 367 8.24 -24.27 -0.25
CA THR A 367 8.74 -25.48 0.42
C THR A 367 10.08 -25.93 -0.13
N MET A 368 10.27 -25.89 -1.45
CA MET A 368 11.57 -26.21 -2.08
C MET A 368 12.67 -25.28 -1.56
N LEU A 369 12.40 -23.97 -1.50
CA LEU A 369 13.35 -22.98 -0.99
C LEU A 369 13.64 -23.18 0.52
N ALA A 370 12.62 -23.54 1.31
CA ALA A 370 12.80 -23.83 2.73
C ALA A 370 13.70 -25.05 2.95
N ARG A 371 13.57 -26.08 2.12
CA ARG A 371 14.38 -27.32 2.20
C ARG A 371 15.76 -27.22 1.55
N ALA A 372 15.99 -26.19 0.72
CA ALA A 372 17.25 -26.02 0.01
C ALA A 372 18.44 -25.73 0.96
N PRO A 373 19.67 -26.11 0.59
CA PRO A 373 20.85 -25.60 1.28
C PRO A 373 20.90 -24.08 1.16
N LYS A 374 21.37 -23.40 2.23
CA LYS A 374 21.38 -21.94 2.31
C LYS A 374 22.77 -21.39 2.01
N SER A 375 22.84 -20.34 1.20
CA SER A 375 24.06 -19.57 0.98
C SER A 375 23.73 -18.11 0.70
N VAL A 376 24.32 -17.23 1.51
CA VAL A 376 24.26 -15.78 1.36
C VAL A 376 25.55 -15.22 0.73
N GLU A 377 26.43 -16.09 0.20
CA GLU A 377 27.78 -15.74 -0.25
C GLU A 377 27.76 -14.61 -1.30
N VAL A 378 27.01 -14.80 -2.38
CA VAL A 378 26.90 -13.79 -3.45
C VAL A 378 26.22 -12.52 -2.96
N TYR A 379 25.20 -12.65 -2.11
CA TYR A 379 24.50 -11.50 -1.55
C TYR A 379 25.43 -10.65 -0.69
N ALA A 380 26.18 -11.27 0.22
CA ALA A 380 27.16 -10.62 1.08
C ALA A 380 28.32 -10.03 0.28
N ALA A 381 28.84 -10.74 -0.72
CA ALA A 381 29.90 -10.26 -1.59
C ALA A 381 29.49 -9.00 -2.36
N TYR A 382 28.28 -9.00 -2.92
CA TYR A 382 27.74 -7.84 -3.61
C TYR A 382 27.49 -6.66 -2.66
N LYS A 383 27.01 -6.91 -1.44
CA LYS A 383 26.85 -5.88 -0.40
C LYS A 383 28.19 -5.19 -0.11
N ARG A 384 29.28 -5.94 0.02
CA ARG A 384 30.63 -5.41 0.24
C ARG A 384 31.19 -4.64 -0.96
N ALA A 385 30.94 -5.11 -2.18
CA ALA A 385 31.30 -4.39 -3.39
C ALA A 385 30.57 -3.04 -3.47
N LYS A 386 29.25 -3.04 -3.19
CA LYS A 386 28.44 -1.81 -3.13
C LYS A 386 28.93 -0.84 -2.06
N GLN A 387 29.26 -1.36 -0.87
CA GLN A 387 29.81 -0.56 0.22
C GLN A 387 31.14 0.09 -0.17
N THR A 388 32.04 -0.66 -0.80
CA THR A 388 33.33 -0.14 -1.30
C THR A 388 33.17 1.03 -2.26
N ILE A 389 32.14 1.00 -3.10
CA ILE A 389 31.83 2.10 -4.04
C ILE A 389 31.26 3.31 -3.30
N ASN A 390 30.34 3.09 -2.36
CA ASN A 390 29.65 4.15 -1.63
C ASN A 390 30.56 4.86 -0.61
N GLU A 391 31.49 4.14 -0.01
CA GLU A 391 32.43 4.64 1.00
C GLU A 391 33.78 5.05 0.39
N TRP A 392 33.84 5.20 -0.93
CA TRP A 392 35.07 5.58 -1.62
C TRP A 392 35.49 7.01 -1.27
N ASP A 393 36.62 7.15 -0.58
CA ASP A 393 37.15 8.43 -0.06
C ASP A 393 38.43 8.89 -0.77
N LYS A 394 39.02 8.06 -1.63
CA LYS A 394 40.29 8.31 -2.33
C LYS A 394 40.16 9.20 -3.58
N GLY A 395 39.04 9.93 -3.73
CA GLY A 395 38.77 10.83 -4.86
C GLY A 395 37.77 10.24 -5.86
N ALA A 396 38.03 10.41 -7.16
CA ALA A 396 37.19 9.80 -8.20
C ALA A 396 37.27 8.27 -8.12
N LEU A 397 36.20 7.58 -8.52
CA LEU A 397 36.23 6.12 -8.60
C LEU A 397 37.29 5.66 -9.60
N PRO A 398 37.95 4.52 -9.35
CA PRO A 398 38.95 3.99 -10.26
C PRO A 398 38.39 3.77 -11.65
N ASP A 399 39.20 4.15 -12.63
CA ASP A 399 38.90 3.93 -14.04
C ASP A 399 38.97 2.43 -14.38
N VAL A 400 38.25 2.02 -15.43
CA VAL A 400 38.40 0.65 -15.95
C VAL A 400 39.83 0.47 -16.51
N PRO A 401 40.56 -0.60 -16.12
CA PRO A 401 41.89 -0.88 -16.65
C PRO A 401 41.94 -0.90 -18.18
N LEU A 402 43.00 -0.34 -18.77
CA LEU A 402 43.10 -0.12 -20.23
C LEU A 402 42.92 -1.40 -21.05
N HIS A 403 43.46 -2.53 -20.58
CA HIS A 403 43.32 -3.84 -21.25
C HIS A 403 41.90 -4.39 -21.18
N LEU A 404 41.06 -3.96 -20.25
CA LEU A 404 39.64 -4.35 -20.18
C LEU A 404 38.69 -3.41 -20.94
N ARG A 405 39.19 -2.24 -21.39
CA ARG A 405 38.35 -1.27 -22.11
C ARG A 405 37.96 -1.81 -23.49
N ASN A 406 36.72 -1.56 -23.87
CA ASN A 406 36.25 -1.86 -25.22
C ASN A 406 36.94 -0.94 -26.25
N ALA A 407 37.41 -1.51 -27.36
CA ALA A 407 38.13 -0.79 -28.42
C ALA A 407 37.53 -1.01 -29.82
N PRO A 408 36.26 -0.62 -30.06
CA PRO A 408 35.58 -0.87 -31.33
C PRO A 408 36.09 0.04 -32.46
N THR A 409 36.57 1.25 -32.13
CA THR A 409 37.04 2.22 -33.14
C THR A 409 38.55 2.16 -33.35
N ARG A 410 39.02 2.57 -34.55
CA ARG A 410 40.46 2.64 -34.85
C ARG A 410 41.19 3.60 -33.93
N LEU A 411 40.56 4.71 -33.56
CA LEU A 411 41.11 5.71 -32.67
C LEU A 411 41.30 5.15 -31.24
N MET A 412 40.33 4.39 -30.73
CA MET A 412 40.45 3.73 -29.41
C MET A 412 41.60 2.71 -29.36
N LYS A 413 41.81 1.95 -30.44
CA LYS A 413 42.96 1.04 -30.56
C LYS A 413 44.29 1.80 -30.59
N GLN A 414 44.34 2.96 -31.23
CA GLN A 414 45.52 3.85 -31.21
C GLN A 414 45.81 4.39 -29.81
N PHE A 415 44.77 4.65 -29.00
CA PHE A 415 44.90 4.99 -27.59
C PHE A 415 45.21 3.80 -26.67
N GLY A 416 45.44 2.61 -27.23
CA GLY A 416 45.83 1.43 -26.46
C GLY A 416 44.68 0.74 -25.71
N TYR A 417 43.42 1.02 -26.03
CA TYR A 417 42.29 0.36 -25.38
C TYR A 417 42.24 -1.11 -25.82
N GLY A 418 42.03 -2.01 -24.86
CA GLY A 418 42.01 -3.45 -25.09
C GLY A 418 43.37 -4.02 -25.49
N LYS A 419 44.44 -3.21 -25.45
CA LYS A 419 45.80 -3.68 -25.73
C LYS A 419 46.21 -4.65 -24.62
N GLU A 420 46.86 -5.75 -25.00
CA GLU A 420 47.36 -6.79 -24.09
C GLU A 420 46.29 -7.59 -23.33
N TYR A 421 45.01 -7.45 -23.69
CA TYR A 421 43.97 -8.33 -23.16
C TYR A 421 44.19 -9.78 -23.58
N LYS A 422 44.39 -10.67 -22.60
CA LYS A 422 44.44 -12.11 -22.80
C LYS A 422 43.02 -12.66 -22.68
N TYR A 423 42.48 -13.16 -23.80
CA TYR A 423 41.16 -13.77 -23.85
C TYR A 423 41.20 -15.21 -23.33
N ASN A 424 40.56 -15.47 -22.18
CA ASN A 424 40.74 -16.71 -21.41
C ASN A 424 40.70 -18.01 -22.23
N PRO A 425 39.78 -18.22 -23.20
CA PRO A 425 39.76 -19.45 -24.01
C PRO A 425 41.00 -19.71 -24.87
N HIS A 426 41.88 -18.73 -25.09
CA HIS A 426 43.10 -18.86 -25.90
C HIS A 426 44.38 -19.03 -25.09
N TYR A 427 44.31 -18.95 -23.76
CA TYR A 427 45.48 -18.99 -22.89
C TYR A 427 45.29 -20.04 -21.79
N SER A 428 46.39 -20.65 -21.38
CA SER A 428 46.40 -21.55 -20.22
C SER A 428 46.25 -20.75 -18.91
N ALA A 429 45.85 -21.44 -17.84
CA ALA A 429 45.75 -20.83 -16.51
C ALA A 429 47.08 -20.21 -16.04
N ASP A 430 48.22 -20.81 -16.39
CA ASP A 430 49.54 -20.29 -16.04
C ASP A 430 49.87 -18.98 -16.77
N GLU A 431 49.48 -18.86 -18.04
CA GLU A 431 49.67 -17.64 -18.83
C GLU A 431 48.75 -16.48 -18.42
N LEU A 432 47.67 -16.78 -17.70
CA LEU A 432 46.68 -15.80 -17.22
C LEU A 432 46.95 -15.29 -15.80
N LYS A 433 47.91 -15.87 -15.06
CA LYS A 433 48.18 -15.52 -13.65
C LYS A 433 48.46 -14.03 -13.43
N ASP A 434 49.10 -13.39 -14.40
CA ASP A 434 49.50 -11.98 -14.30
C ASP A 434 48.40 -11.00 -14.74
N GLN A 435 47.29 -11.47 -15.31
CA GLN A 435 46.20 -10.59 -15.75
C GLN A 435 45.28 -10.21 -14.60
N THR A 436 45.27 -8.93 -14.23
CA THR A 436 44.35 -8.37 -13.23
C THR A 436 43.02 -7.97 -13.86
N TYR A 437 41.95 -7.96 -13.05
CA TYR A 437 40.62 -7.53 -13.50
C TYR A 437 40.03 -6.39 -12.67
N LEU A 438 40.43 -6.28 -11.40
CA LEU A 438 40.13 -5.12 -10.60
C LEU A 438 41.08 -3.97 -10.98
N PRO A 439 40.66 -2.71 -10.80
CA PRO A 439 41.56 -1.56 -10.82
C PRO A 439 42.72 -1.74 -9.83
N ASP A 440 43.86 -1.10 -10.09
CA ASP A 440 45.07 -1.23 -9.29
C ASP A 440 44.84 -0.85 -7.82
N GLU A 441 43.95 0.12 -7.57
CA GLU A 441 43.56 0.58 -6.25
C GLU A 441 42.75 -0.45 -5.44
N LEU A 442 42.19 -1.45 -6.13
CA LEU A 442 41.44 -2.57 -5.57
C LEU A 442 42.14 -3.92 -5.80
N ALA A 443 43.40 -3.90 -6.25
CA ALA A 443 44.16 -5.12 -6.51
C ALA A 443 44.27 -5.98 -5.25
N GLY A 444 44.03 -7.29 -5.39
CA GLY A 444 44.06 -8.26 -4.29
C GLY A 444 42.83 -8.25 -3.39
N ARG A 445 41.84 -7.37 -3.62
CA ARG A 445 40.62 -7.37 -2.82
C ARG A 445 39.73 -8.56 -3.17
N ASN A 446 39.43 -9.39 -2.18
CA ASN A 446 38.48 -10.50 -2.32
C ASN A 446 37.13 -10.14 -1.69
N PHE A 447 36.10 -9.95 -2.51
CA PHE A 447 34.75 -9.67 -2.04
C PHE A 447 34.02 -10.92 -1.50
N PHE A 448 34.62 -12.10 -1.55
CA PHE A 448 34.01 -13.34 -1.05
C PHE A 448 34.56 -13.75 0.33
N GLU A 449 35.80 -13.40 0.68
CA GLU A 449 36.41 -13.71 1.98
C GLU A 449 35.86 -12.86 3.13
N HIS A 450 35.36 -13.49 4.19
CA HIS A 450 34.98 -12.76 5.41
C HIS A 450 36.25 -12.19 6.07
N ASN A 451 36.32 -10.86 6.23
CA ASN A 451 37.22 -10.27 7.21
C ASN A 451 36.48 -10.21 8.55
N ASP A 452 37.15 -10.57 9.65
CA ASP A 452 36.56 -10.59 11.00
C ASP A 452 35.94 -9.25 11.46
N ALA A 453 36.22 -8.15 10.74
CA ALA A 453 35.63 -6.82 10.95
C ALA A 453 34.16 -6.69 10.52
N ASP A 454 33.59 -7.65 9.77
CA ASP A 454 32.21 -7.58 9.26
C ASP A 454 31.17 -8.25 10.18
N ARG A 455 31.56 -8.76 11.37
CA ARG A 455 30.64 -9.43 12.31
C ARG A 455 29.54 -8.53 12.88
N ASP A 456 29.72 -7.21 12.87
CA ASP A 456 28.82 -6.27 13.54
C ASP A 456 27.71 -5.68 12.62
N ALA A 457 27.56 -6.20 11.39
CA ALA A 457 26.66 -5.63 10.38
C ALA A 457 25.52 -6.54 9.89
N CYS A 458 25.19 -7.61 10.65
CA CYS A 458 24.11 -8.54 10.32
C CYS A 458 22.89 -8.37 11.23
#